data_AF-A0A498QZN9-F1
#
_entry.id   AF-A0A498QZN9-F1
#
_cell.length_a   1.000
_cell.length_b   1.000
_cell.length_c   1.000
_cell.angle_alpha   90.00
_cell.angle_beta   90.00
_cell.angle_gamma   90.00
#
_symmetry.space_group_name_H-M   'P 1'
#
loop_
_entity.id
_entity.type
_entity.pdbx_description
1 polymer ?
#
loop_
_entity_poly.entity_id
_entity_poly.type
_entity_poly.pdbx_seq_one_letter_code
_entity_poly.pdbx_strand_id
1 'polypeptide(L)'
;MIRAVWNGAVLAEAPQTVRLEGNDYFPPESLRREHLVDSRTTSICPWKGLAHYYTVSVNGDVKPDAAWYYPRPSPLARRIKNHVAFWNGVRVEGEPEEAPAPPRSQEGDRLPIWRIGVTGGLVGILCCVGPTVLAIFGIISGATALAWANNLYGNYAWWFRLSGLGVLALLVWIALRRRNQCSLGGVRRLRCRLATTLAIAAGTYAVLYGVTTWLERFA
;
A
#
# COMPACT_ATOMS: atom_id res chain seq x y z
N MET A 1 -31.18 -29.52 29.10
CA MET A 1 -31.99 -29.20 27.90
C MET A 1 -32.30 -27.72 27.87
N ILE A 2 -32.30 -27.11 26.68
CA ILE A 2 -32.53 -25.68 26.45
C ILE A 2 -33.91 -25.48 25.82
N ARG A 3 -34.67 -24.49 26.30
CA ARG A 3 -36.06 -24.23 25.90
C ARG A 3 -36.27 -22.75 25.60
N ALA A 4 -36.95 -22.45 24.48
CA ALA A 4 -37.45 -21.12 24.16
C ALA A 4 -38.93 -21.04 24.52
N VAL A 5 -39.29 -20.13 25.42
CA VAL A 5 -40.64 -20.02 25.99
C VAL A 5 -41.18 -18.60 25.84
N TRP A 6 -42.43 -18.50 25.41
CA TRP A 6 -43.17 -17.24 25.33
C TRP A 6 -44.65 -17.44 25.64
N ASN A 7 -45.22 -16.55 26.47
CA ASN A 7 -46.60 -16.65 26.99
C ASN A 7 -46.99 -18.05 27.54
N GLY A 8 -46.03 -18.71 28.20
CA GLY A 8 -46.22 -20.05 28.77
C GLY A 8 -46.15 -21.20 27.76
N ALA A 9 -46.07 -20.92 26.45
CA ALA A 9 -45.88 -21.92 25.42
C ALA A 9 -44.40 -22.12 25.09
N VAL A 10 -44.04 -23.38 24.81
CA VAL A 10 -42.70 -23.76 24.36
C VAL A 10 -42.64 -23.61 22.84
N LEU A 11 -41.78 -22.73 22.35
CA LEU A 11 -41.58 -22.50 20.92
C LEU A 11 -40.55 -23.47 20.33
N ALA A 12 -39.54 -23.83 21.12
CA ALA A 12 -38.48 -24.74 20.73
C ALA A 12 -37.89 -25.42 21.96
N GLU A 13 -37.51 -26.69 21.82
CA GLU A 13 -36.87 -27.45 22.89
C GLU A 13 -35.86 -28.43 22.30
N ALA A 14 -34.58 -28.26 22.68
CA ALA A 14 -33.50 -29.09 22.18
C ALA A 14 -32.52 -29.47 23.31
N PRO A 15 -31.94 -30.68 23.27
CA PRO A 15 -30.86 -31.04 24.19
C PRO A 15 -29.61 -30.21 23.95
N GLN A 16 -29.39 -29.78 22.70
CA GLN A 16 -28.26 -28.97 22.26
C GLN A 16 -28.68 -27.89 21.28
N THR A 17 -28.07 -26.71 21.44
CA THR A 17 -28.20 -25.57 20.53
C THR A 17 -26.81 -25.16 20.07
N VAL A 18 -26.74 -24.44 18.94
CA VAL A 18 -25.48 -23.80 18.53
C VAL A 18 -25.47 -22.39 19.13
N ARG A 19 -24.59 -22.13 20.09
CA ARG A 19 -24.45 -20.78 20.67
C ARG A 19 -23.49 -19.93 19.84
N LEU A 20 -23.96 -18.75 19.42
CA LEU A 20 -23.18 -17.79 18.63
C LEU A 20 -23.57 -16.35 19.00
N GLU A 21 -22.58 -15.54 19.39
CA GLU A 21 -22.79 -14.15 19.84
C GLU A 21 -23.88 -14.02 20.92
N GLY A 22 -23.87 -14.91 21.92
CA GLY A 22 -24.84 -14.89 23.02
C GLY A 22 -26.26 -15.35 22.66
N ASN A 23 -26.51 -15.77 21.42
CA ASN A 23 -27.79 -16.31 20.99
C ASN A 23 -27.73 -17.83 20.85
N ASP A 24 -28.80 -18.51 21.26
CA ASP A 24 -28.98 -19.94 21.05
C ASP A 24 -29.75 -20.20 19.77
N TYR A 25 -29.11 -20.90 18.85
CA TYR A 25 -29.70 -21.32 17.59
C TYR A 25 -30.22 -22.74 17.74
N PHE A 26 -31.55 -22.87 17.71
CA PHE A 26 -32.28 -24.11 17.81
C PHE A 26 -32.32 -24.83 16.46
N PRO A 27 -32.05 -26.14 16.43
CA PRO A 27 -32.13 -26.92 15.19
C PRO A 27 -33.57 -26.94 14.66
N PRO A 28 -33.79 -26.97 13.34
CA PRO A 28 -35.12 -26.80 12.74
C PRO A 28 -36.13 -27.90 13.14
N GLU A 29 -35.65 -29.09 13.51
CA GLU A 29 -36.45 -30.20 14.02
C GLU A 29 -36.96 -29.99 15.46
N SER A 30 -36.34 -29.10 16.24
CA SER A 30 -36.75 -28.82 17.62
C SER A 30 -37.87 -27.78 17.75
N LEU A 31 -38.29 -27.19 16.61
CA LEU A 31 -39.23 -26.09 16.56
C LEU A 31 -40.68 -26.56 16.55
N ARG A 32 -41.51 -25.94 17.38
CA ARG A 32 -42.98 -26.05 17.35
C ARG A 32 -43.53 -25.11 16.27
N ARG A 33 -43.56 -25.60 15.02
CA ARG A 33 -43.96 -24.82 13.84
C ARG A 33 -45.38 -24.27 13.92
N GLU A 34 -46.24 -24.87 14.73
CA GLU A 34 -47.59 -24.38 15.03
C GLU A 34 -47.61 -22.96 15.63
N HIS A 35 -46.51 -22.53 16.25
CA HIS A 35 -46.37 -21.20 16.84
C HIS A 35 -45.57 -20.22 15.97
N LEU A 36 -45.11 -20.64 14.79
CA LEU A 36 -44.23 -19.85 13.93
C LEU A 36 -44.91 -19.57 12.59
N VAL A 37 -45.02 -18.29 12.25
CA VAL A 37 -45.60 -17.80 10.99
C VAL A 37 -44.51 -17.10 10.20
N ASP A 38 -44.37 -17.43 8.91
CA ASP A 38 -43.41 -16.78 8.03
C ASP A 38 -43.64 -15.26 7.97
N SER A 39 -42.56 -14.50 8.18
CA SER A 39 -42.55 -13.05 7.98
C SER A 39 -41.92 -12.68 6.64
N ARG A 40 -42.32 -11.54 6.08
CA ARG A 40 -41.67 -10.96 4.90
C ARG A 40 -40.41 -10.17 5.27
N THR A 41 -40.16 -9.95 6.56
CA THR A 41 -39.00 -9.21 7.03
C THR A 41 -37.73 -10.00 6.75
N THR A 42 -36.72 -9.30 6.23
CA THR A 42 -35.36 -9.82 6.07
C THR A 42 -34.36 -8.74 6.45
N SER A 43 -33.18 -9.14 6.91
CA SER A 43 -32.10 -8.21 7.25
C SER A 43 -30.75 -8.77 6.81
N ILE A 44 -29.81 -7.89 6.49
CA ILE A 44 -28.48 -8.30 6.04
C ILE A 44 -27.49 -8.09 7.19
N CYS A 45 -26.85 -9.18 7.61
CA CYS A 45 -25.70 -9.12 8.49
C CYS A 45 -24.42 -9.20 7.64
N PRO A 46 -23.46 -8.26 7.78
CA PRO A 46 -22.26 -8.19 6.93
C PRO A 46 -21.46 -9.49 6.86
N TRP A 47 -21.46 -10.27 7.94
CA TRP A 47 -20.65 -11.48 8.03
C TRP A 47 -21.46 -12.77 8.14
N LYS A 48 -22.72 -12.75 8.60
CA LYS A 48 -23.57 -13.95 8.68
C LYS A 48 -24.36 -14.20 7.40
N GLY A 49 -24.74 -13.15 6.67
CA GLY A 49 -25.58 -13.24 5.46
C GLY A 49 -26.99 -12.70 5.67
N LEU A 50 -27.93 -13.13 4.82
CA LEU A 50 -29.33 -12.71 4.82
C LEU A 50 -30.13 -13.48 5.89
N ALA A 51 -30.66 -12.75 6.86
CA ALA A 51 -31.57 -13.26 7.89
C ALA A 51 -33.02 -13.20 7.38
N HIS A 52 -33.78 -14.24 7.71
CA HIS A 52 -35.23 -14.32 7.53
C HIS A 52 -35.89 -14.41 8.90
N TYR A 53 -37.09 -13.87 9.04
CA TYR A 53 -37.78 -13.78 10.32
C TYR A 53 -39.06 -14.63 10.35
N TYR A 54 -39.40 -15.11 11.55
CA TYR A 54 -40.70 -15.67 11.89
C TYR A 54 -41.40 -14.75 12.88
N THR A 55 -42.70 -14.56 12.66
CA THR A 55 -43.62 -14.02 13.65
C THR A 55 -44.07 -15.15 14.56
N VAL A 56 -44.01 -14.94 15.87
CA VAL A 56 -44.46 -15.93 16.85
C VAL A 56 -45.93 -15.67 17.19
N SER A 57 -46.78 -16.69 17.18
CA SER A 57 -48.17 -16.57 17.61
C SER A 57 -48.55 -17.67 18.60
N VAL A 58 -49.07 -17.27 19.76
CA VAL A 58 -49.44 -18.14 20.87
C VAL A 58 -50.74 -17.63 21.48
N ASN A 59 -51.77 -18.49 21.56
CA ASN A 59 -53.04 -18.19 22.24
C ASN A 59 -53.74 -16.88 21.77
N GLY A 60 -53.58 -16.50 20.51
CA GLY A 60 -54.15 -15.26 19.95
C GLY A 60 -53.25 -14.03 20.07
N ASP A 61 -52.19 -14.09 20.89
CA ASP A 61 -51.16 -13.06 20.92
C ASP A 61 -50.17 -13.26 19.77
N VAL A 62 -49.73 -12.16 19.18
CA VAL A 62 -48.80 -12.15 18.06
C VAL A 62 -47.59 -11.29 18.40
N LYS A 63 -46.40 -11.84 18.19
CA LYS A 63 -45.13 -11.13 18.35
C LYS A 63 -44.38 -11.09 17.01
N PRO A 64 -44.43 -9.95 16.30
CA PRO A 64 -43.83 -9.85 14.99
C PRO A 64 -42.31 -10.03 15.07
N ASP A 65 -41.78 -10.74 14.08
CA ASP A 65 -40.34 -10.96 13.86
C ASP A 65 -39.58 -11.48 15.09
N ALA A 66 -40.23 -12.20 16.00
CA ALA A 66 -39.66 -12.65 17.27
C ALA A 66 -38.73 -13.89 17.17
N ALA A 67 -38.56 -14.44 15.97
CA ALA A 67 -37.52 -15.43 15.69
C ALA A 67 -36.85 -15.13 14.34
N TRP A 68 -35.59 -15.55 14.17
CA TRP A 68 -34.88 -15.39 12.90
C TRP A 68 -33.95 -16.56 12.60
N TYR A 69 -33.64 -16.74 11.31
CA TYR A 69 -32.76 -17.79 10.81
C TYR A 69 -32.01 -17.38 9.56
N TYR A 70 -30.96 -18.12 9.23
CA TYR A 70 -30.14 -17.90 8.03
C TYR A 70 -30.23 -19.11 7.10
N PRO A 71 -30.96 -19.03 5.97
CA PRO A 71 -31.05 -20.13 5.02
C PRO A 71 -29.76 -20.30 4.19
N ARG A 72 -29.06 -19.19 3.93
CA ARG A 72 -27.79 -19.16 3.19
C ARG A 72 -26.74 -18.36 3.96
N PRO A 73 -26.21 -18.90 5.07
CA PRO A 73 -25.19 -18.21 5.85
C PRO A 73 -23.83 -18.20 5.13
N SER A 74 -22.96 -17.29 5.53
CA SER A 74 -21.57 -17.23 5.05
C SER A 74 -20.78 -18.50 5.43
N PRO A 75 -19.62 -18.74 4.79
CA PRO A 75 -18.76 -19.89 5.13
C PRO A 75 -18.38 -19.96 6.61
N LEU A 76 -18.23 -18.81 7.27
CA LEU A 76 -17.89 -18.67 8.69
C LEU A 76 -19.09 -18.99 9.62
N ALA A 77 -20.31 -18.75 9.15
CA ALA A 77 -21.55 -18.98 9.91
C ALA A 77 -22.30 -20.27 9.49
N ARG A 78 -21.64 -21.20 8.78
CA ARG A 78 -22.29 -22.43 8.26
C ARG A 78 -22.97 -23.28 9.33
N ARG A 79 -22.44 -23.26 10.57
CA ARG A 79 -22.96 -24.05 11.70
C ARG A 79 -24.39 -23.67 12.12
N ILE A 80 -24.85 -22.46 11.81
CA ILE A 80 -26.20 -21.98 12.16
C ILE A 80 -27.18 -22.04 10.98
N LYS A 81 -26.83 -22.75 9.89
CA LYS A 81 -27.69 -22.85 8.69
C LYS A 81 -29.05 -23.42 9.07
N ASN A 82 -30.12 -22.71 8.72
CA ASN A 82 -31.52 -23.05 9.03
C ASN A 82 -31.86 -23.19 10.52
N HIS A 83 -30.93 -22.87 11.43
CA HIS A 83 -31.25 -22.86 12.85
C HIS A 83 -31.93 -21.54 13.21
N VAL A 84 -32.86 -21.60 14.15
CA VAL A 84 -33.69 -20.46 14.55
C VAL A 84 -33.25 -19.94 15.91
N ALA A 85 -33.01 -18.64 16.00
CA ALA A 85 -32.80 -17.95 17.27
C ALA A 85 -34.03 -17.11 17.61
N PHE A 86 -34.23 -16.86 18.91
CA PHE A 86 -35.37 -16.13 19.45
C PHE A 86 -34.92 -14.90 20.23
N TRP A 87 -35.72 -13.83 20.17
CA TRP A 87 -35.46 -12.55 20.85
C TRP A 87 -36.77 -11.84 21.17
N ASN A 88 -36.68 -10.53 21.44
CA ASN A 88 -37.83 -9.66 21.57
C ASN A 88 -38.78 -10.14 22.68
N GLY A 89 -38.27 -10.61 23.82
CA GLY A 89 -39.08 -11.05 24.97
C GLY A 89 -39.45 -12.53 24.99
N VAL A 90 -39.02 -13.33 24.01
CA VAL A 90 -38.96 -14.79 24.16
C VAL A 90 -37.84 -15.12 25.15
N ARG A 91 -38.13 -15.91 26.18
CA ARG A 91 -37.14 -16.33 27.18
C ARG A 91 -36.50 -17.64 26.75
N VAL A 92 -35.18 -17.65 26.69
CA VAL A 92 -34.38 -18.86 26.45
C VAL A 92 -33.80 -19.29 27.79
N GLU A 93 -34.25 -20.43 28.29
CA GLU A 93 -33.90 -20.95 29.61
C GLU A 93 -33.36 -22.38 29.49
N GLY A 94 -32.44 -22.75 30.39
CA GLY A 94 -31.89 -24.10 30.50
C GLY A 94 -30.38 -24.21 30.28
N GLU A 95 -29.84 -25.34 30.71
CA GLU A 95 -28.43 -25.69 30.53
C GLU A 95 -28.28 -26.75 29.42
N PRO A 96 -27.18 -26.72 28.64
CA PRO A 96 -26.90 -27.78 27.67
C PRO A 96 -26.83 -29.11 28.41
N GLU A 97 -27.43 -30.16 27.84
CA GLU A 97 -27.19 -31.50 28.35
C GLU A 97 -25.72 -31.88 28.06
N GLU A 98 -25.00 -32.31 29.10
CA GLU A 98 -23.57 -32.60 29.04
C GLU A 98 -23.33 -33.85 28.16
N ALA A 99 -23.13 -33.62 26.87
CA ALA A 99 -22.73 -34.66 25.93
C ALA A 99 -21.25 -35.00 26.10
N PRO A 100 -20.84 -36.25 25.77
CA PRO A 100 -19.43 -36.62 25.72
C PRO A 100 -18.67 -35.61 24.87
N ALA A 101 -17.56 -35.12 25.43
CA ALA A 101 -16.79 -34.01 24.90
C ALA A 101 -16.58 -34.17 23.37
N PRO A 102 -16.93 -33.15 22.56
CA PRO A 102 -16.66 -33.22 21.13
C PRO A 102 -15.16 -33.41 20.91
N PRO A 103 -14.73 -34.18 19.90
CA PRO A 103 -13.33 -34.23 19.54
C PRO A 103 -12.87 -32.80 19.29
N ARG A 104 -11.77 -32.40 19.95
CA ARG A 104 -11.18 -31.04 19.87
C ARG A 104 -11.25 -30.56 18.42
N SER A 105 -12.19 -29.66 18.14
CA SER A 105 -12.28 -29.02 16.83
C SER A 105 -10.98 -28.26 16.64
N GLN A 106 -10.20 -28.67 15.64
CA GLN A 106 -8.95 -28.01 15.32
C GLN A 106 -9.18 -26.51 15.17
N GLU A 107 -8.38 -25.77 15.94
CA GLU A 107 -8.15 -24.34 15.91
C GLU A 107 -8.31 -23.77 14.50
N GLY A 108 -9.52 -23.28 14.19
CA GLY A 108 -9.82 -22.64 12.93
C GLY A 108 -9.06 -21.33 12.84
N ASP A 109 -8.09 -21.29 11.92
CA ASP A 109 -7.44 -20.13 11.34
C ASP A 109 -7.20 -18.97 12.31
N ARG A 110 -6.08 -19.07 13.04
CA ARG A 110 -5.32 -17.87 13.42
C ARG A 110 -4.91 -17.18 12.12
N LEU A 111 -5.78 -16.33 11.57
CA LEU A 111 -5.38 -15.29 10.65
C LEU A 111 -4.09 -14.69 11.23
N PRO A 112 -2.97 -14.74 10.51
CA PRO A 112 -1.68 -14.55 11.13
C PRO A 112 -1.50 -13.05 11.34
N ILE A 113 -2.11 -12.52 12.40
CA ILE A 113 -2.01 -11.13 12.84
C ILE A 113 -0.54 -10.71 12.91
N TRP A 114 0.32 -11.62 13.33
CA TRP A 114 1.77 -11.44 13.29
C TRP A 114 2.32 -11.27 11.87
N ARG A 115 1.90 -12.08 10.89
CA ARG A 115 2.33 -11.93 9.49
C ARG A 115 1.80 -10.62 8.91
N ILE A 116 0.56 -10.23 9.20
CA ILE A 116 -0.03 -8.94 8.77
C ILE A 116 0.76 -7.77 9.37
N GLY A 117 1.08 -7.84 10.67
CA GLY A 117 1.89 -6.84 11.37
C GLY A 117 3.31 -6.72 10.81
N VAL A 118 3.99 -7.85 10.55
CA VAL A 118 5.33 -7.86 9.95
C VAL A 118 5.30 -7.30 8.53
N THR A 119 4.33 -7.69 7.70
CA THR A 119 4.21 -7.14 6.33
C THR A 119 3.87 -5.65 6.36
N GLY A 120 2.97 -5.20 7.24
CA GLY A 120 2.64 -3.79 7.38
C GLY A 120 3.82 -2.94 7.84
N GLY A 121 4.60 -3.44 8.82
CA GLY A 121 5.81 -2.78 9.30
C GLY A 121 6.88 -2.68 8.22
N LEU A 122 7.15 -3.75 7.47
CA LEU A 122 8.13 -3.73 6.38
C LEU A 122 7.73 -2.78 5.24
N VAL A 123 6.45 -2.76 4.84
CA VAL A 123 5.93 -1.85 3.81
C VAL A 123 6.01 -0.39 4.28
N GLY A 124 5.66 -0.12 5.54
CA GLY A 124 5.78 1.22 6.13
C GLY A 124 7.23 1.71 6.17
N ILE A 125 8.17 0.84 6.57
CA ILE A 125 9.60 1.16 6.57
C ILE A 125 10.10 1.42 5.14
N LEU A 126 9.74 0.58 4.16
CA LEU A 126 10.15 0.78 2.76
C LEU A 126 9.67 2.11 2.20
N CYS A 127 8.44 2.53 2.55
CA CYS A 127 7.84 3.78 2.09
C CYS A 127 8.64 5.02 2.56
N CYS A 128 9.21 4.97 3.76
CA CYS A 128 9.93 6.12 4.33
C CYS A 128 11.45 6.05 4.12
N VAL A 129 12.04 4.87 4.17
CA VAL A 129 13.49 4.69 4.07
C VAL A 129 13.97 4.88 2.64
N GLY A 130 13.22 4.40 1.64
CA GLY A 130 13.60 4.54 0.23
C GLY A 130 13.83 6.00 -0.20
N PRO A 131 12.84 6.89 -0.05
CA PRO A 131 13.00 8.31 -0.41
C PRO A 131 14.10 9.01 0.39
N THR A 132 14.23 8.69 1.68
CA THR A 132 15.27 9.28 2.55
C THR A 132 16.67 8.91 2.07
N VAL A 133 16.90 7.65 1.73
CA VAL A 133 18.19 7.17 1.21
C VAL A 133 18.51 7.83 -0.14
N LEU A 134 17.53 7.94 -1.04
CA LEU A 134 17.72 8.62 -2.32
C LEU A 134 18.06 10.11 -2.16
N ALA A 135 17.39 10.80 -1.23
CA ALA A 135 17.68 12.19 -0.93
C ALA A 135 19.11 12.38 -0.39
N ILE A 136 19.54 11.52 0.54
CA ILE A 136 20.90 11.55 1.09
C ILE A 136 21.93 11.28 -0.02
N PHE A 137 21.69 10.30 -0.89
CA PHE A 137 22.59 10.01 -2.01
C PHE A 137 22.73 11.20 -2.97
N GLY A 138 21.62 11.89 -3.26
CA GLY A 138 21.62 13.12 -4.06
C GLY A 138 22.45 14.25 -3.43
N ILE A 139 22.29 14.48 -2.12
CA ILE A 139 23.05 15.51 -1.39
C ILE A 139 24.55 15.18 -1.39
N ILE A 140 24.92 13.94 -1.09
CA ILE A 140 26.34 13.51 -1.08
C ILE A 140 26.95 13.64 -2.48
N SER A 141 26.23 13.22 -3.53
CA SER A 141 26.69 13.35 -4.90
C SER A 141 26.91 14.82 -5.28
N GLY A 142 25.97 15.71 -4.94
CA GLY A 142 26.09 17.14 -5.20
C GLY A 142 27.27 17.78 -4.47
N ALA A 143 27.43 17.49 -3.18
CA ALA A 143 28.56 17.97 -2.39
C ALA A 143 29.90 17.49 -2.94
N THR A 144 29.97 16.22 -3.36
CA THR A 144 31.19 15.64 -3.94
C THR A 144 31.54 16.29 -5.28
N ALA A 145 30.54 16.55 -6.14
CA ALA A 145 30.74 17.23 -7.42
C ALA A 145 31.27 18.65 -7.22
N LEU A 146 30.74 19.41 -6.25
CA LEU A 146 31.23 20.74 -5.91
C LEU A 146 32.66 20.72 -5.37
N ALA A 147 32.98 19.76 -4.49
CA ALA A 147 34.34 19.59 -3.96
C ALA A 147 35.36 19.28 -5.07
N TRP A 148 34.99 18.40 -6.01
CA TRP A 148 35.78 18.10 -7.19
C TRP A 148 35.94 19.31 -8.10
N ALA A 149 34.87 20.07 -8.34
CA ALA A 149 34.94 21.28 -9.16
C ALA A 149 35.93 22.29 -8.58
N ASN A 150 35.86 22.57 -7.28
CA ASN A 150 36.80 23.46 -6.61
C ASN A 150 38.24 22.96 -6.67
N ASN A 151 38.47 21.65 -6.50
CA ASN A 151 39.82 21.12 -6.54
C ASN A 151 40.40 21.10 -7.96
N LEU A 152 39.67 20.57 -8.95
CA LEU A 152 40.11 20.52 -10.36
C LEU A 152 40.26 21.93 -10.97
N TYR A 153 39.23 22.77 -10.84
CA TYR A 153 39.20 24.07 -11.53
C TYR A 153 39.82 25.20 -10.71
N GLY A 154 40.00 25.04 -9.40
CA GLY A 154 40.78 25.95 -8.58
C GLY A 154 42.26 25.57 -8.60
N ASN A 155 42.64 24.50 -7.89
CA ASN A 155 44.05 24.13 -7.68
C ASN A 155 44.75 23.67 -8.96
N TYR A 156 44.04 22.95 -9.84
CA TYR A 156 44.61 22.43 -11.09
C TYR A 156 44.22 23.25 -12.33
N ALA A 157 43.70 24.48 -12.15
CA ALA A 157 43.28 25.35 -13.25
C ALA A 157 44.35 25.48 -14.35
N TRP A 158 45.60 25.66 -13.94
CA TRP A 158 46.74 25.85 -14.85
C TRP A 158 47.10 24.57 -15.62
N TRP A 159 46.97 23.40 -14.99
CA TRP A 159 47.18 22.11 -15.65
C TRP A 159 46.18 21.87 -16.77
N PHE A 160 44.89 22.19 -16.54
CA PHE A 160 43.86 22.10 -17.57
C PHE A 160 44.05 23.10 -18.71
N ARG A 161 44.48 24.33 -18.40
CA ARG A 161 44.80 25.34 -19.43
C ARG A 161 45.99 24.92 -20.29
N LEU A 162 47.05 24.41 -19.67
CA LEU A 162 48.23 23.91 -20.37
C LEU A 162 47.94 22.69 -21.22
N SER A 163 47.18 21.72 -20.70
CA SER A 163 46.82 20.52 -21.47
C SER A 163 45.95 20.89 -22.67
N GLY A 164 44.99 21.80 -22.51
CA GLY A 164 44.19 22.34 -23.60
C GLY A 164 45.01 23.05 -24.67
N LEU A 165 45.95 23.91 -24.27
CA LEU A 165 46.89 24.56 -25.21
C LEU A 165 47.80 23.56 -25.91
N GLY A 166 48.28 22.54 -25.20
CA GLY A 166 49.07 21.45 -25.77
C GLY A 166 48.31 20.65 -26.82
N VAL A 167 47.04 20.31 -26.55
CA VAL A 167 46.15 19.64 -27.49
C VAL A 167 45.87 20.52 -28.71
N LEU A 168 45.59 21.81 -28.51
CA LEU A 168 45.38 22.76 -29.61
C LEU A 168 46.64 22.89 -30.47
N ALA A 169 47.82 23.04 -29.86
CA ALA A 169 49.09 23.10 -30.56
C ALA A 169 49.36 21.80 -31.35
N LEU A 170 49.06 20.63 -30.77
CA LEU A 170 49.16 19.33 -31.43
C LEU A 170 48.21 19.24 -32.63
N LEU A 171 46.94 19.64 -32.47
CA LEU A 171 45.95 19.63 -33.55
C LEU A 171 46.33 20.59 -34.68
N VAL A 172 46.79 21.79 -34.35
CA VAL A 172 47.30 22.76 -35.32
C VAL A 172 48.51 22.20 -36.04
N TRP A 173 49.45 21.59 -35.31
CA TRP A 173 50.63 20.94 -35.90
C TRP A 173 50.24 19.78 -36.83
N ILE A 174 49.33 18.90 -36.41
CA ILE A 174 48.79 17.81 -37.24
C ILE A 174 48.10 18.38 -38.49
N ALA A 175 47.29 19.42 -38.34
CA ALA A 175 46.58 20.05 -39.46
C ALA A 175 47.55 20.68 -40.46
N LEU A 176 48.58 21.39 -39.99
CA LEU A 176 49.63 21.97 -40.84
C LEU A 176 50.48 20.90 -41.51
N ARG A 177 50.82 19.82 -40.79
CA ARG A 177 51.57 18.67 -41.32
C ARG A 177 50.77 17.94 -42.41
N ARG A 178 49.46 17.73 -42.22
CA ARG A 178 48.57 17.13 -43.24
C ARG A 178 48.44 17.98 -44.50
N ARG A 179 48.68 19.28 -44.43
CA ARG A 179 48.62 20.21 -45.57
C ARG A 179 49.97 20.41 -46.27
N ASN A 180 51.04 19.72 -45.85
CA ASN A 180 52.42 19.91 -46.35
C ASN A 180 52.92 21.37 -46.28
N GLN A 181 52.38 22.19 -45.37
CA GLN A 181 52.68 23.62 -45.25
C GLN A 181 53.67 23.96 -44.12
N CYS A 182 54.61 23.07 -43.80
CA CYS A 182 55.62 23.33 -42.76
C CYS A 182 56.70 24.37 -43.16
N SER A 183 56.57 25.04 -44.32
CA SER A 183 57.43 26.17 -44.68
C SER A 183 56.86 27.50 -44.16
N LEU A 184 57.72 28.36 -43.61
CA LEU A 184 57.39 29.69 -43.10
C LEU A 184 56.60 30.57 -44.09
N GLY A 185 56.70 30.30 -45.40
CA GLY A 185 55.95 30.99 -46.45
C GLY A 185 54.45 30.66 -46.48
N GLY A 186 54.04 29.44 -46.14
CA GLY A 186 52.63 29.02 -46.11
C GLY A 186 51.85 29.66 -44.96
N VAL A 187 52.49 29.76 -43.78
CA VAL A 187 51.93 30.39 -42.58
C VAL A 187 51.63 31.88 -42.79
N ARG A 188 52.47 32.59 -43.56
CA ARG A 188 52.27 34.02 -43.87
C ARG A 188 50.97 34.27 -44.64
N ARG A 189 50.54 33.34 -45.49
CA ARG A 189 49.30 33.41 -46.27
C ARG A 189 48.05 33.14 -45.41
N LEU A 190 48.19 32.34 -44.36
CA LEU A 190 47.10 32.01 -43.43
C LEU A 190 47.00 32.99 -42.25
N ARG A 191 47.93 33.94 -42.12
CA ARG A 191 48.09 34.82 -40.96
C ARG A 191 46.85 35.66 -40.65
N CYS A 192 46.17 36.19 -41.67
CA CYS A 192 44.92 36.95 -41.45
C CYS A 192 43.75 36.07 -40.98
N ARG A 193 43.68 34.83 -41.47
CA ARG A 193 42.65 33.86 -41.03
C ARG A 193 42.90 33.38 -39.60
N LEU A 194 44.16 33.09 -39.26
CA LEU A 194 44.55 32.72 -37.91
C LEU A 194 44.31 33.88 -36.93
N ALA A 195 44.64 35.11 -37.31
CA ALA A 195 44.40 36.30 -36.51
C ALA A 195 42.90 36.54 -36.27
N THR A 196 42.05 36.38 -37.29
CA THR A 196 40.59 36.49 -37.12
C THR A 196 40.02 35.39 -36.24
N THR A 197 40.46 34.13 -36.39
CA THR A 197 40.03 33.06 -35.48
C THR A 197 40.47 33.28 -34.03
N LEU A 198 41.69 33.77 -33.81
CA LEU A 198 42.18 34.12 -32.48
C LEU A 198 41.41 35.29 -31.87
N ALA A 199 41.09 36.32 -32.66
CA ALA A 199 40.29 37.45 -32.22
C ALA A 199 38.87 37.02 -31.83
N ILE A 200 38.24 36.14 -32.61
CA ILE A 200 36.93 35.56 -32.27
C ILE A 200 37.03 34.76 -30.97
N ALA A 201 38.01 33.86 -30.84
CA ALA A 201 38.18 33.06 -29.62
C ALA A 201 38.40 33.92 -28.37
N ALA A 202 39.26 34.94 -28.48
CA ALA A 202 39.52 35.89 -27.40
C ALA A 202 38.27 36.74 -27.07
N GLY A 203 37.54 37.20 -28.08
CA GLY A 203 36.29 37.92 -27.91
C GLY A 203 35.20 37.09 -27.24
N THR A 204 35.00 35.84 -27.67
CA THR A 204 34.06 34.91 -27.04
C THR A 204 34.45 34.62 -25.59
N TYR A 205 35.74 34.42 -25.31
CA TYR A 205 36.23 34.24 -23.93
C TYR A 205 35.96 35.47 -23.06
N ALA A 206 36.24 36.67 -23.58
CA ALA A 206 36.00 37.92 -22.86
C ALA A 206 34.51 38.14 -22.55
N VAL A 207 33.62 37.82 -23.50
CA VAL A 207 32.16 37.87 -23.29
C VAL A 207 31.72 36.88 -22.23
N LEU A 208 32.15 35.62 -22.32
CA LEU A 208 31.80 34.59 -21.33
C LEU A 208 32.29 34.98 -19.93
N TYR A 209 33.53 35.46 -19.82
CA TYR A 209 34.09 35.93 -18.56
C TYR A 209 33.32 37.13 -17.99
N GLY A 210 32.93 38.09 -18.85
CA GLY A 210 32.09 39.22 -18.45
C GLY A 210 30.71 38.79 -17.96
N VAL A 211 30.09 37.81 -18.61
CA VAL A 211 28.79 37.26 -18.21
C VAL A 211 28.90 36.50 -16.89
N THR A 212 29.91 35.64 -16.71
CA THR A 212 30.08 34.88 -15.45
C THR A 212 30.35 35.81 -14.27
N THR A 213 31.20 36.82 -14.44
CA THR A 213 31.50 37.80 -13.38
C THR A 213 30.31 38.73 -13.08
N TRP A 214 29.49 39.06 -14.09
CA TRP A 214 28.24 39.79 -13.87
C TRP A 214 27.24 38.96 -13.09
N LEU A 215 27.05 37.68 -13.44
CA LEU A 215 26.14 36.76 -12.74
C LEU A 215 26.55 36.54 -11.27
N GLU A 216 27.84 36.39 -10.99
CA GLU A 216 28.37 36.29 -9.62
C GLU A 216 28.09 37.53 -8.77
N ARG A 217 27.83 38.69 -9.37
CA ARG A 217 27.48 39.92 -8.64
C ARG A 217 26.01 39.96 -8.18
N PHE A 218 25.14 39.11 -8.73
CA PHE A 218 23.72 39.02 -8.37
C PHE A 218 23.37 37.80 -7.51
N ALA A 219 24.29 36.85 -7.39
CA ALA A 219 24.18 35.68 -6.51
C ALA A 219 24.72 36.01 -5.10
#